data_AF-A0A538A9R8-F1
#
_entry.id   AF-A0A538A9R8-F1
#
_cell.length_a   1.000
_cell.length_b   1.000
_cell.length_c   1.000
_cell.angle_alpha   90.00
_cell.angle_beta   90.00
_cell.angle_gamma   90.00
#
_symmetry.space_group_name_H-M   'P 1'
#
loop_
_entity.id
_entity.type
_entity.pdbx_description
1 polymer ?
#
loop_
_entity_poly.entity_id
_entity_poly.type
_entity_poly.pdbx_seq_one_letter_code
_entity_poly.pdbx_strand_id
1 'polypeptide(L)'
;MSVPIGRYKLRAALERFGLLYRPSGNGKVISLDGKYVYALTGAMAVALLAEMQYSQATADNRFGALRSAWLEGLLSLRIPRRGFRISPGFIDDTPFFDGEGWLALAYYHGVFPRDKRITSVLEDLEAYLMTRYAKDVTTGFYQWGTMAAALRLEQTSDPKFLSFIRAQAEAWLAAPQRDEWRGDSSCANMEGLAVAARVLRAHQDVLLEKVVARLNEEMEKNRALQIPPNGGRMVFGEGVQLISPRLRDFAGAFLVGRFQAYTRVDETG
;
A
#
# COMPACT_ATOMS: atom_id res chain seq x y z
N MET A 1 -23.21 26.08 30.39
CA MET A 1 -22.31 27.14 29.88
C MET A 1 -20.91 26.51 29.83
N SER A 2 -20.25 26.17 28.71
CA SER A 2 -19.76 26.99 27.59
C SER A 2 -19.41 26.10 26.35
N VAL A 3 -20.40 25.47 25.72
CA VAL A 3 -20.18 24.60 24.54
C VAL A 3 -19.92 25.34 23.19
N PRO A 4 -20.32 26.61 22.97
CA PRO A 4 -20.08 27.27 21.67
C PRO A 4 -18.63 27.71 21.41
N ILE A 5 -17.97 28.32 22.40
CA ILE A 5 -16.63 28.90 22.24
C ILE A 5 -15.58 27.79 22.10
N GLY A 6 -15.71 26.70 22.85
CA GLY A 6 -14.82 25.53 22.74
C GLY A 6 -14.89 24.87 21.37
N ARG A 7 -16.10 24.67 20.83
CA ARG A 7 -16.30 24.14 19.47
C ARG A 7 -15.77 25.08 18.40
N TYR A 8 -15.96 26.39 18.54
CA TYR A 8 -15.43 27.39 17.62
C TYR A 8 -13.89 27.39 17.62
N LYS A 9 -13.26 27.38 18.80
CA LYS A 9 -11.79 27.34 18.93
C LYS A 9 -11.21 26.03 18.41
N LEU A 10 -11.84 24.89 18.68
CA LEU A 10 -11.41 23.59 18.16
C LEU A 10 -11.57 23.52 16.63
N ARG A 11 -12.70 23.98 16.09
CA ARG A 11 -12.91 24.06 14.63
C ARG A 11 -11.90 24.99 13.98
N ALA A 12 -11.67 26.18 14.54
CA ALA A 12 -10.68 27.14 14.03
C ALA A 12 -9.25 26.57 14.12
N ALA A 13 -8.92 25.82 15.17
CA ALA A 13 -7.64 25.13 15.28
C ALA A 13 -7.52 24.03 14.21
N LEU A 14 -8.51 23.15 14.08
CA LEU A 14 -8.54 22.11 13.06
C LEU A 14 -8.48 22.70 11.65
N GLU A 15 -9.16 23.81 11.39
CA GLU A 15 -9.11 24.53 10.11
C GLU A 15 -7.74 25.16 9.87
N ARG A 16 -7.16 25.84 10.89
CA ARG A 16 -5.81 26.41 10.83
C ARG A 16 -4.73 25.36 10.56
N PHE A 17 -4.91 24.15 11.08
CA PHE A 17 -3.99 23.03 10.85
C PHE A 17 -4.35 22.19 9.61
N GLY A 18 -5.40 22.54 8.85
CA GLY A 18 -5.85 21.78 7.68
C GLY A 18 -6.41 20.39 8.01
N LEU A 19 -6.77 20.16 9.26
CA LEU A 19 -7.29 18.89 9.79
C LEU A 19 -8.81 18.77 9.64
N LEU A 20 -9.50 19.91 9.49
CA LEU A 20 -10.94 19.95 9.29
C LEU A 20 -11.31 19.43 7.90
N TYR A 21 -11.89 18.24 7.87
CA TYR A 21 -12.45 17.65 6.66
C TYR A 21 -13.75 18.38 6.26
N ARG A 22 -13.97 18.61 4.96
CA ARG A 22 -15.18 19.27 4.42
C ARG A 22 -15.95 18.31 3.53
N PRO A 23 -17.22 17.97 3.84
CA PRO A 23 -18.01 17.02 3.06
C PRO A 23 -18.62 17.60 1.77
N SER A 24 -18.00 18.64 1.22
CA SER A 24 -18.45 19.34 0.02
C SER A 24 -17.32 19.44 -1.00
N GLY A 25 -17.65 19.40 -2.29
CA GLY A 25 -16.70 19.46 -3.40
C GLY A 25 -16.95 18.36 -4.43
N ASN A 26 -16.03 18.27 -5.39
CA ASN A 26 -16.13 17.31 -6.51
C ASN A 26 -15.53 15.93 -6.18
N GLY A 27 -15.04 15.74 -4.96
CA GLY A 27 -14.44 14.49 -4.50
C GLY A 27 -15.46 13.38 -4.27
N LYS A 28 -15.19 12.20 -4.82
CA LYS A 28 -15.90 10.96 -4.48
C LYS A 28 -15.06 10.13 -3.54
N VAL A 29 -15.71 9.58 -2.52
CA VAL A 29 -15.12 8.66 -1.56
C VAL A 29 -15.85 7.32 -1.62
N ILE A 30 -15.16 6.24 -1.27
CA ILE A 30 -15.63 4.85 -1.35
C ILE A 30 -15.81 4.33 0.07
N SER A 31 -17.02 3.88 0.39
CA SER A 31 -17.35 3.21 1.65
C SER A 31 -18.08 1.90 1.36
N LEU A 32 -17.77 0.85 2.12
CA LEU A 32 -18.41 -0.47 2.00
C LEU A 32 -19.88 -0.44 2.41
N ASP A 33 -20.24 0.35 3.43
CA ASP A 33 -21.60 0.44 3.97
C ASP A 33 -22.39 1.66 3.45
N GLY A 34 -21.83 2.37 2.47
CA GLY A 34 -22.39 3.59 1.92
C GLY A 34 -22.33 4.80 2.86
N LYS A 35 -21.83 4.65 4.10
CA LYS A 35 -21.71 5.76 5.04
C LYS A 35 -20.41 6.52 4.82
N TYR A 36 -20.58 7.82 4.67
CA TYR A 36 -19.50 8.75 4.38
C TYR A 36 -18.35 8.72 5.40
N VAL A 37 -18.68 8.68 6.69
CA VAL A 37 -17.69 8.74 7.78
C VAL A 37 -16.72 7.55 7.77
N TYR A 38 -17.11 6.44 7.15
CA TYR A 38 -16.34 5.21 7.05
C TYR A 38 -15.70 5.00 5.68
N ALA A 39 -15.70 6.02 4.82
CA ALA A 39 -15.00 5.91 3.54
C ALA A 39 -13.48 5.79 3.77
N LEU A 40 -12.83 4.82 3.12
CA LEU A 40 -11.46 4.41 3.46
C LEU A 40 -10.44 4.94 2.46
N THR A 41 -9.41 5.66 2.93
CA THR A 41 -8.32 6.18 2.07
C THR A 41 -7.77 5.12 1.11
N GLY A 42 -7.48 3.92 1.63
CA GLY A 42 -6.95 2.83 0.82
C GLY A 42 -7.87 2.44 -0.35
N ALA A 43 -9.19 2.39 -0.12
CA ALA A 43 -10.14 2.09 -1.18
C ALA A 43 -10.09 3.13 -2.31
N MET A 44 -9.96 4.41 -1.98
CA MET A 44 -9.82 5.48 -2.98
C MET A 44 -8.49 5.39 -3.73
N ALA A 45 -7.39 5.13 -3.01
CA ALA A 45 -6.07 4.99 -3.61
C ALA A 45 -6.03 3.81 -4.61
N VAL A 46 -6.54 2.64 -4.21
CA VAL A 46 -6.60 1.45 -5.06
C VAL A 46 -7.55 1.64 -6.23
N ALA A 47 -8.73 2.26 -6.04
CA ALA A 47 -9.65 2.56 -7.14
C ALA A 47 -9.03 3.50 -8.17
N LEU A 48 -8.29 4.53 -7.70
CA LEU A 48 -7.57 5.44 -8.56
C LEU A 48 -6.47 4.70 -9.35
N LEU A 49 -5.67 3.86 -8.70
CA LEU A 49 -4.65 3.04 -9.35
C LEU A 49 -5.24 2.10 -10.41
N ALA A 50 -6.31 1.37 -10.07
CA ALA A 50 -6.96 0.44 -10.96
C ALA A 50 -7.51 1.13 -12.22
N GLU A 51 -8.15 2.29 -12.06
CA GLU A 51 -8.65 3.07 -13.20
C GLU A 51 -7.52 3.55 -14.10
N MET A 52 -6.43 4.07 -13.52
CA MET A 52 -5.31 4.56 -14.31
C MET A 52 -4.61 3.43 -15.07
N GLN A 53 -4.43 2.25 -14.45
CA GLN A 53 -3.88 1.08 -15.12
C GLN A 53 -4.80 0.60 -16.25
N TYR A 54 -6.12 0.52 -16.00
CA TYR A 54 -7.10 0.18 -17.03
C TYR A 54 -7.03 1.14 -18.22
N SER A 55 -7.00 2.45 -17.95
CA SER A 55 -6.98 3.46 -18.99
C SER A 55 -5.69 3.40 -19.82
N GLN A 56 -4.54 3.17 -19.20
CA GLN A 56 -3.27 2.97 -19.93
C GLN A 56 -3.26 1.69 -20.76
N ALA A 57 -3.75 0.57 -20.22
CA ALA A 57 -3.73 -0.72 -20.89
C ALA A 57 -4.69 -0.79 -22.08
N THR A 58 -5.81 -0.06 -22.01
CA THR A 58 -6.90 -0.15 -23.02
C THR A 58 -7.04 1.09 -23.90
N ALA A 59 -6.37 2.19 -23.54
CA ALA A 59 -6.62 3.53 -24.08
C ALA A 59 -8.08 4.01 -23.93
N ASP A 60 -8.90 3.34 -23.11
CA ASP A 60 -10.28 3.72 -22.81
C ASP A 60 -10.32 4.74 -21.66
N ASN A 61 -11.09 5.81 -21.84
CA ASN A 61 -11.21 6.90 -20.89
C ASN A 61 -12.64 7.08 -20.34
N ARG A 62 -13.52 6.08 -20.48
CA ARG A 62 -14.91 6.14 -19.99
C ARG A 62 -15.03 6.45 -18.50
N PHE A 63 -14.01 6.12 -17.71
CA PHE A 63 -13.95 6.36 -16.26
C PHE A 63 -13.17 7.61 -15.88
N GLY A 64 -12.72 8.44 -16.83
CA GLY A 64 -11.89 9.61 -16.54
C GLY A 64 -12.53 10.63 -15.58
N ALA A 65 -13.87 10.77 -15.59
CA ALA A 65 -14.57 11.59 -14.61
C ALA A 65 -14.51 11.01 -13.19
N LEU A 66 -14.56 9.67 -13.06
CA LEU A 66 -14.39 8.99 -11.78
C LEU A 66 -12.94 9.09 -11.30
N ARG A 67 -11.95 8.96 -12.20
CA ARG A 67 -10.53 9.21 -11.89
C ARG A 67 -10.34 10.56 -11.21
N SER A 68 -10.83 11.64 -11.83
CA SER A 68 -10.72 12.98 -11.26
C SER A 68 -11.44 13.09 -9.92
N ALA A 69 -12.64 12.52 -9.80
CA ALA A 69 -13.40 12.56 -8.56
C ALA A 69 -12.71 11.78 -7.42
N TRP A 70 -12.12 10.61 -7.69
CA TRP A 70 -11.37 9.84 -6.70
C TRP A 70 -10.06 10.50 -6.32
N LEU A 71 -9.37 11.15 -7.26
CA LEU A 71 -8.21 11.98 -6.94
C LEU A 71 -8.58 13.09 -5.95
N GLU A 72 -9.64 13.86 -6.22
CA GLU A 72 -10.10 14.90 -5.29
C GLU A 72 -10.52 14.31 -3.93
N GLY A 73 -11.16 13.12 -3.95
CA GLY A 73 -11.50 12.38 -2.74
C GLY A 73 -10.27 12.00 -1.91
N LEU A 74 -9.24 11.43 -2.55
CA LEU A 74 -7.98 11.06 -1.91
C LEU A 74 -7.26 12.29 -1.36
N LEU A 75 -7.17 13.37 -2.14
CA LEU A 75 -6.55 14.62 -1.70
C LEU A 75 -7.29 15.26 -0.52
N SER A 76 -8.62 15.10 -0.43
CA SER A 76 -9.40 15.58 0.71
C SER A 76 -9.08 14.84 2.03
N LEU A 77 -8.56 13.62 1.95
CA LEU A 77 -8.17 12.81 3.10
C LEU A 77 -6.71 13.01 3.51
N ARG A 78 -5.92 13.66 2.65
CA ARG A 78 -4.57 14.07 2.98
C ARG A 78 -4.54 14.98 4.20
N ILE A 79 -3.52 14.81 5.02
CA ILE A 79 -3.18 15.72 6.11
C ILE A 79 -1.91 16.48 5.71
N PRO A 80 -1.95 17.82 5.57
CA PRO A 80 -0.76 18.59 5.18
C PRO A 80 0.44 18.32 6.11
N ARG A 81 1.64 18.17 5.53
CA ARG A 81 2.89 17.82 6.25
C ARG A 81 2.85 16.48 7.01
N ARG A 82 1.88 15.62 6.68
CA ARG A 82 1.70 14.27 7.21
C ARG A 82 1.30 13.32 6.07
N GLY A 83 0.78 12.15 6.41
CA GLY A 83 0.24 11.17 5.48
C GLY A 83 -1.25 11.39 5.20
N PHE A 84 -2.00 10.29 5.19
CA PHE A 84 -3.43 10.30 4.95
C PHE A 84 -4.18 9.83 6.17
N ARG A 85 -5.31 10.48 6.44
CA ARG A 85 -6.22 10.03 7.48
C ARG A 85 -6.86 8.69 7.08
N ILE A 86 -7.24 7.84 8.04
CA ILE A 86 -7.92 6.55 7.75
C ILE A 86 -9.20 6.77 6.95
N SER A 87 -10.03 7.71 7.41
CA SER A 87 -11.33 8.04 6.83
C SER A 87 -11.77 9.44 7.24
N PRO A 88 -12.84 10.02 6.68
CA PRO A 88 -13.28 11.37 7.05
C PRO A 88 -13.48 11.57 8.56
N GLY A 89 -13.91 10.53 9.28
CA GLY A 89 -14.18 10.59 10.72
C GLY A 89 -12.98 10.38 11.64
N PHE A 90 -11.82 9.97 11.11
CA PHE A 90 -10.67 9.54 11.90
C PHE A 90 -9.41 10.23 11.39
N ILE A 91 -8.72 10.96 12.27
CA ILE A 91 -7.56 11.80 11.91
C ILE A 91 -6.22 11.04 11.90
N ASP A 92 -6.21 9.82 12.42
CA ASP A 92 -5.00 9.01 12.49
C ASP A 92 -4.61 8.52 11.09
N ASP A 93 -3.31 8.40 10.87
CA ASP A 93 -2.74 7.77 9.68
C ASP A 93 -2.43 6.29 9.94
N THR A 94 -2.21 5.54 8.87
CA THR A 94 -1.74 4.15 8.97
C THR A 94 -0.68 3.88 7.92
N PRO A 95 0.25 2.96 8.19
CA PRO A 95 1.27 2.59 7.22
C PRO A 95 0.70 2.08 5.89
N PHE A 96 -0.41 1.34 5.92
CA PHE A 96 -1.08 0.84 4.71
C PHE A 96 -1.59 1.98 3.82
N PHE A 97 -2.43 2.87 4.37
CA PHE A 97 -3.05 3.92 3.58
C PHE A 97 -2.07 5.00 3.14
N ASP A 98 -1.03 5.24 3.93
CA ASP A 98 0.08 6.10 3.55
C ASP A 98 0.81 5.58 2.31
N GLY A 99 1.13 4.28 2.30
CA GLY A 99 1.77 3.63 1.18
C GLY A 99 0.90 3.62 -0.08
N GLU A 100 -0.35 3.17 0.04
CA GLU A 100 -1.31 3.11 -1.08
C GLU A 100 -1.57 4.50 -1.66
N GLY A 101 -1.80 5.49 -0.80
CA GLY A 101 -2.02 6.88 -1.19
C GLY A 101 -0.80 7.47 -1.90
N TRP A 102 0.42 7.21 -1.41
CA TRP A 102 1.64 7.65 -2.08
C TRP A 102 1.79 7.00 -3.46
N LEU A 103 1.60 5.68 -3.58
CA LEU A 103 1.68 4.98 -4.85
C LEU A 103 0.68 5.54 -5.86
N ALA A 104 -0.57 5.74 -5.44
CA ALA A 104 -1.62 6.30 -6.29
C ALA A 104 -1.26 7.69 -6.83
N LEU A 105 -0.76 8.58 -5.98
CA LEU A 105 -0.35 9.91 -6.40
C LEU A 105 0.92 9.90 -7.27
N ALA A 106 1.89 9.03 -6.96
CA ALA A 106 3.10 8.86 -7.77
C ALA A 106 2.77 8.35 -9.18
N TYR A 107 1.86 7.39 -9.28
CA TYR A 107 1.38 6.88 -10.57
C TYR A 107 0.63 7.97 -11.34
N TYR A 108 -0.31 8.67 -10.69
CA TYR A 108 -1.05 9.78 -11.30
C TYR A 108 -0.10 10.85 -11.87
N HIS A 109 0.91 11.25 -11.09
CA HIS A 109 1.91 12.21 -11.56
C HIS A 109 2.71 11.71 -12.77
N GLY A 110 2.99 10.40 -12.85
CA GLY A 110 3.61 9.80 -14.03
C GLY A 110 2.76 9.96 -15.30
N VAL A 111 1.43 9.84 -15.17
CA VAL A 111 0.48 10.03 -16.28
C VAL A 111 0.26 11.50 -16.62
N PHE A 112 0.17 12.36 -15.59
CA PHE A 112 -0.15 13.78 -15.70
C PHE A 112 0.97 14.66 -15.09
N PRO A 113 2.20 14.63 -15.62
CA PRO A 113 3.37 15.28 -15.00
C PRO A 113 3.31 16.82 -15.00
N ARG A 114 2.36 17.40 -15.75
CA ARG A 114 2.15 18.85 -15.80
C ARG A 114 1.22 19.37 -14.70
N ASP A 115 0.58 18.49 -13.93
CA ASP A 115 -0.26 18.88 -12.81
C ASP A 115 0.60 19.31 -11.61
N LYS A 116 0.97 20.59 -11.59
CA LYS A 116 1.83 21.21 -10.56
C LYS A 116 1.26 21.06 -9.14
N ARG A 117 -0.06 20.93 -9.00
CA ARG A 117 -0.69 20.70 -7.69
C ARG A 117 -0.23 19.37 -7.13
N ILE A 118 -0.22 18.32 -7.96
CA ILE A 118 0.21 16.99 -7.53
C ILE A 118 1.71 16.94 -7.27
N THR A 119 2.51 17.67 -8.06
CA THR A 119 3.95 17.80 -7.79
C THR A 119 4.20 18.34 -6.37
N SER A 120 3.58 19.46 -6.01
CA SER A 120 3.73 20.05 -4.66
C SER A 120 3.16 19.15 -3.56
N VAL A 121 2.07 18.44 -3.83
CA VAL A 121 1.51 17.45 -2.91
C VAL A 121 2.49 16.31 -2.67
N LEU A 122 3.13 15.78 -3.72
CA LEU A 122 4.09 14.70 -3.60
C LEU A 122 5.34 15.13 -2.83
N GLU A 123 5.89 16.32 -3.10
CA GLU A 123 7.07 16.82 -2.38
C GLU A 123 6.85 16.88 -0.86
N ASP A 124 5.73 17.44 -0.41
CA ASP A 124 5.40 17.55 1.01
C ASP A 124 5.04 16.19 1.63
N LEU A 125 4.35 15.31 0.89
CA LEU A 125 4.04 13.96 1.33
C LEU A 125 5.30 13.10 1.49
N GLU A 126 6.16 13.09 0.47
CA GLU A 126 7.41 12.31 0.44
C GLU A 126 8.35 12.70 1.58
N ALA A 127 8.48 14.00 1.87
CA ALA A 127 9.30 14.48 2.98
C ALA A 127 8.86 13.86 4.32
N TYR A 128 7.55 13.78 4.56
CA TYR A 128 6.99 13.16 5.75
C TYR A 128 7.16 11.64 5.74
N LEU A 129 6.68 10.96 4.68
CA LEU A 129 6.65 9.50 4.61
C LEU A 129 8.05 8.90 4.66
N MET A 130 8.99 9.46 3.89
CA MET A 130 10.36 8.97 3.88
C MET A 130 11.04 9.16 5.23
N THR A 131 10.72 10.23 5.97
CA THR A 131 11.24 10.42 7.34
C THR A 131 10.61 9.45 8.32
N ARG A 132 9.28 9.32 8.31
CA ARG A 132 8.50 8.48 9.23
C ARG A 132 8.86 7.01 9.10
N TYR A 133 8.96 6.54 7.86
CA TYR A 133 9.13 5.12 7.58
C TYR A 133 10.58 4.71 7.32
N ALA A 134 11.56 5.63 7.32
CA ALA A 134 12.98 5.34 7.03
C ALA A 134 13.57 4.16 7.82
N LYS A 135 13.18 3.98 9.08
CA LYS A 135 13.79 3.01 10.01
C LYS A 135 12.84 1.93 10.51
N ASP A 136 11.53 2.17 10.46
CA ASP A 136 10.51 1.22 10.88
C ASP A 136 9.85 0.59 9.65
N VAL A 137 10.27 -0.62 9.34
CA VAL A 137 9.66 -1.43 8.28
C VAL A 137 8.39 -2.06 8.85
N THR A 138 7.26 -1.55 8.39
CA THR A 138 5.96 -2.17 8.64
C THR A 138 5.50 -2.86 7.37
N THR A 139 4.92 -4.06 7.48
CA THR A 139 4.38 -4.80 6.33
C THR A 139 3.37 -4.00 5.52
N GLY A 140 2.61 -3.11 6.18
CA GLY A 140 1.64 -2.26 5.50
C GLY A 140 2.23 -1.16 4.63
N PHE A 141 3.36 -0.57 5.03
CA PHE A 141 3.98 0.49 4.22
C PHE A 141 5.02 -0.05 3.24
N TYR A 142 5.81 -1.06 3.65
CA TYR A 142 7.00 -1.49 2.92
C TYR A 142 6.73 -1.78 1.44
N GLN A 143 5.71 -2.59 1.15
CA GLN A 143 5.32 -2.96 -0.20
C GLN A 143 4.96 -1.72 -1.04
N TRP A 144 3.92 -0.99 -0.61
CA TRP A 144 3.36 0.13 -1.35
C TRP A 144 4.33 1.31 -1.45
N GLY A 145 5.02 1.63 -0.36
CA GLY A 145 6.02 2.70 -0.30
C GLY A 145 7.25 2.42 -1.15
N THR A 146 7.70 1.16 -1.24
CA THR A 146 8.82 0.79 -2.12
C THR A 146 8.42 0.89 -3.58
N MET A 147 7.20 0.46 -3.96
CA MET A 147 6.65 0.68 -5.30
C MET A 147 6.55 2.18 -5.64
N ALA A 148 6.05 2.99 -4.71
CA ALA A 148 5.92 4.43 -4.91
C ALA A 148 7.30 5.08 -5.10
N ALA A 149 8.27 4.77 -4.23
CA ALA A 149 9.63 5.28 -4.34
C ALA A 149 10.30 4.87 -5.66
N ALA A 150 10.08 3.63 -6.13
CA ALA A 150 10.63 3.16 -7.39
C ALA A 150 10.07 3.94 -8.59
N LEU A 151 8.75 4.17 -8.63
CA LEU A 151 8.13 5.01 -9.66
C LEU A 151 8.67 6.44 -9.61
N ARG A 152 8.84 7.00 -8.41
CA ARG A 152 9.37 8.35 -8.27
C ARG A 152 10.82 8.44 -8.71
N LEU A 153 11.65 7.44 -8.41
CA LEU A 153 13.02 7.35 -8.91
C LEU A 153 13.04 7.35 -10.46
N GLU A 154 12.19 6.56 -11.10
CA GLU A 154 12.08 6.52 -12.57
C GLU A 154 11.63 7.86 -13.15
N GLN A 155 10.69 8.54 -12.50
CA GLN A 155 10.12 9.79 -12.98
C GLN A 155 11.03 11.01 -12.77
N THR A 156 11.81 11.05 -11.69
CA THR A 156 12.59 12.24 -11.31
C THR A 156 14.09 12.04 -11.35
N SER A 157 14.57 10.78 -11.39
CA SER A 157 15.98 10.42 -11.21
C SER A 157 16.60 10.96 -9.91
N ASP A 158 15.78 11.30 -8.91
CA ASP A 158 16.26 11.83 -7.63
C ASP A 158 16.85 10.69 -6.76
N PRO A 159 18.15 10.74 -6.42
CA PRO A 159 18.82 9.67 -5.70
C PRO A 159 18.24 9.41 -4.29
N LYS A 160 17.48 10.36 -3.71
CA LYS A 160 16.84 10.16 -2.40
C LYS A 160 15.94 8.91 -2.38
N PHE A 161 15.30 8.59 -3.51
CA PHE A 161 14.41 7.44 -3.60
C PHE A 161 15.19 6.13 -3.64
N LEU A 162 16.33 6.09 -4.34
CA LEU A 162 17.23 4.93 -4.30
C LEU A 162 17.74 4.69 -2.88
N SER A 163 18.19 5.75 -2.20
CA SER A 163 18.63 5.67 -0.80
C SER A 163 17.53 5.16 0.12
N PHE A 164 16.30 5.61 -0.07
CA PHE A 164 15.15 5.16 0.72
C PHE A 164 14.81 3.69 0.48
N ILE A 165 14.77 3.24 -0.79
CA ILE A 165 14.53 1.84 -1.16
C ILE A 165 15.61 0.94 -0.54
N ARG A 166 16.87 1.35 -0.62
CA ARG A 166 17.99 0.62 -0.02
C ARG A 166 17.81 0.51 1.49
N ALA A 167 17.52 1.60 2.19
CA ALA A 167 17.32 1.61 3.64
C ALA A 167 16.13 0.71 4.06
N GLN A 168 15.02 0.76 3.33
CA GLN A 168 13.88 -0.13 3.55
C GLN A 168 14.26 -1.60 3.37
N ALA A 169 14.98 -1.95 2.31
CA ALA A 169 15.43 -3.32 2.06
C ALA A 169 16.40 -3.82 3.16
N GLU A 170 17.35 -2.99 3.59
CA GLU A 170 18.26 -3.33 4.69
C GLU A 170 17.51 -3.57 6.00
N ALA A 171 16.58 -2.67 6.34
CA ALA A 171 15.78 -2.79 7.56
C ALA A 171 14.86 -4.03 7.53
N TRP A 172 14.28 -4.37 6.37
CA TRP A 172 13.50 -5.59 6.21
C TRP A 172 14.37 -6.84 6.39
N LEU A 173 15.56 -6.87 5.77
CA LEU A 173 16.51 -7.98 5.90
C LEU A 173 17.02 -8.17 7.33
N ALA A 174 17.13 -7.09 8.09
CA ALA A 174 17.56 -7.10 9.49
C ALA A 174 16.42 -7.43 10.48
N ALA A 175 15.15 -7.41 10.04
CA ALA A 175 14.02 -7.69 10.91
C ALA A 175 14.11 -9.13 11.45
N PRO A 176 13.90 -9.36 12.76
CA PRO A 176 13.94 -10.70 13.32
C PRO A 176 12.90 -11.61 12.67
N GLN A 177 13.34 -12.74 12.12
CA GLN A 177 12.42 -13.80 11.70
C GLN A 177 11.77 -14.40 12.94
N ARG A 178 10.54 -14.02 13.26
CA ARG A 178 9.75 -14.68 14.32
C ARG A 178 9.25 -16.02 13.79
N ASP A 179 9.27 -17.09 14.60
CA ASP A 179 8.83 -18.43 14.16
C ASP A 179 7.36 -18.46 13.72
N GLU A 180 6.51 -17.57 14.24
CA GLU A 180 5.14 -17.34 13.76
C GLU A 180 5.10 -16.99 12.27
N TRP A 181 6.11 -16.28 11.75
CA TRP A 181 6.23 -15.89 10.33
C TRP A 181 6.65 -17.04 9.41
N ARG A 182 7.10 -18.19 9.96
CA ARG A 182 7.31 -19.41 9.17
C ARG A 182 5.99 -20.08 8.80
N GLY A 183 4.94 -19.79 9.56
CA GLY A 183 3.57 -20.20 9.26
C GLY A 183 2.95 -19.34 8.18
N ASP A 184 3.26 -18.04 8.15
CA ASP A 184 2.45 -17.06 7.44
C ASP A 184 2.94 -16.68 6.03
N SER A 185 2.00 -16.36 5.14
CA SER A 185 2.31 -15.89 3.79
C SER A 185 2.97 -14.52 3.83
N SER A 186 4.16 -14.40 3.25
CA SER A 186 4.91 -13.14 3.13
C SER A 186 4.72 -12.44 1.79
N CYS A 187 3.69 -12.80 1.01
CA CYS A 187 3.46 -12.35 -0.37
C CYS A 187 3.55 -10.82 -0.53
N ALA A 188 2.83 -10.08 0.31
CA ALA A 188 2.86 -8.61 0.35
C ALA A 188 4.28 -8.05 0.49
N ASN A 189 5.07 -8.62 1.41
CA ASN A 189 6.46 -8.22 1.62
C ASN A 189 7.35 -8.59 0.43
N MET A 190 7.04 -9.69 -0.27
CA MET A 190 7.80 -10.12 -1.45
C MET A 190 7.67 -9.18 -2.62
N GLU A 191 6.51 -8.55 -2.80
CA GLU A 191 6.34 -7.52 -3.83
C GLU A 191 7.28 -6.33 -3.58
N GLY A 192 7.39 -5.86 -2.33
CA GLY A 192 8.34 -4.82 -1.96
C GLY A 192 9.80 -5.22 -2.22
N LEU A 193 10.19 -6.45 -1.84
CA LEU A 193 11.54 -6.97 -2.09
C LEU A 193 11.82 -7.18 -3.58
N ALA A 194 10.84 -7.61 -4.38
CA ALA A 194 10.98 -7.78 -5.82
C ALA A 194 11.24 -6.43 -6.51
N VAL A 195 10.49 -5.39 -6.10
CA VAL A 195 10.70 -4.03 -6.59
C VAL A 195 12.07 -3.50 -6.18
N ALA A 196 12.47 -3.71 -4.92
CA ALA A 196 13.81 -3.35 -4.46
C ALA A 196 14.89 -4.06 -5.28
N ALA A 197 14.77 -5.37 -5.51
CA ALA A 197 15.71 -6.15 -6.32
C ALA A 197 15.83 -5.60 -7.75
N ARG A 198 14.70 -5.24 -8.38
CA ARG A 198 14.69 -4.63 -9.71
C ARG A 198 15.47 -3.32 -9.75
N VAL A 199 15.22 -2.44 -8.78
CA VAL A 199 15.90 -1.13 -8.67
C VAL A 199 17.39 -1.31 -8.38
N LEU A 200 17.75 -2.14 -7.40
CA LEU A 200 19.13 -2.40 -7.01
C LEU A 200 19.94 -3.03 -8.17
N ARG A 201 19.32 -3.91 -8.96
CA ARG A 201 19.93 -4.47 -10.18
C ARG A 201 20.24 -3.41 -11.21
N ALA A 202 19.30 -2.50 -11.48
CA ALA A 202 19.50 -1.42 -12.44
C ALA A 202 20.66 -0.49 -12.04
N HIS A 203 20.97 -0.40 -10.75
CA HIS A 203 22.02 0.45 -10.19
C HIS A 203 23.27 -0.31 -9.75
N GLN A 204 23.37 -1.62 -10.03
CA GLN A 204 24.50 -2.48 -9.67
C GLN A 204 24.83 -2.43 -8.16
N ASP A 205 23.81 -2.31 -7.31
CA ASP A 205 23.98 -2.18 -5.88
C ASP A 205 24.32 -3.53 -5.22
N VAL A 206 25.32 -3.53 -4.34
CA VAL A 206 25.83 -4.71 -3.61
C VAL A 206 24.79 -5.41 -2.73
N LEU A 207 23.71 -4.73 -2.35
CA LEU A 207 22.63 -5.30 -1.55
C LEU A 207 21.77 -6.30 -2.35
N LEU A 208 21.84 -6.25 -3.69
CA LEU A 208 21.04 -7.08 -4.59
C LEU A 208 21.14 -8.58 -4.25
N GLU A 209 22.34 -9.09 -4.00
CA GLU A 209 22.55 -10.51 -3.74
C GLU A 209 21.77 -10.97 -2.49
N LYS A 210 21.82 -10.19 -1.41
CA LYS A 210 21.10 -10.48 -0.17
C LYS A 210 19.59 -10.40 -0.34
N VAL A 211 19.12 -9.39 -1.09
CA VAL A 211 17.69 -9.23 -1.38
C VAL A 211 17.17 -10.39 -2.21
N VAL A 212 17.89 -10.80 -3.26
CA VAL A 212 17.50 -11.94 -4.12
C VAL A 212 17.53 -13.25 -3.34
N ALA A 213 18.56 -13.49 -2.53
CA ALA A 213 18.65 -14.68 -1.69
C ALA A 213 17.43 -14.78 -0.76
N ARG A 214 17.07 -13.68 -0.09
CA ARG A 214 15.90 -13.64 0.78
C ARG A 214 14.59 -13.81 0.03
N LEU A 215 14.44 -13.17 -1.13
CA LEU A 215 13.25 -13.30 -1.97
C LEU A 215 13.03 -14.77 -2.38
N ASN A 216 14.09 -15.50 -2.73
CA ASN A 216 13.99 -16.91 -3.08
C ASN A 216 13.52 -17.78 -1.90
N GLU A 217 14.09 -17.59 -0.71
CA GLU A 217 13.70 -18.31 0.52
C GLU A 217 12.22 -18.09 0.86
N GLU A 218 11.78 -16.84 0.82
CA GLU A 218 10.41 -16.47 1.16
C GLU A 218 9.41 -16.91 0.07
N MET A 219 9.80 -16.90 -1.21
CA MET A 219 9.00 -17.45 -2.31
C MET A 219 8.85 -18.97 -2.22
N GLU A 220 9.90 -19.70 -1.81
CA GLU A 220 9.82 -21.14 -1.54
C GLU A 220 8.82 -21.43 -0.41
N LYS A 221 8.91 -20.65 0.68
CA LYS A 221 7.94 -20.71 1.79
C LYS A 221 6.52 -20.44 1.30
N ASN A 222 6.29 -19.38 0.54
CA ASN A 222 4.96 -19.00 0.07
C ASN A 222 4.37 -20.04 -0.90
N ARG A 223 5.17 -20.63 -1.79
CA ARG A 223 4.73 -21.72 -2.67
C ARG A 223 4.28 -22.95 -1.87
N ALA A 224 4.94 -23.25 -0.75
CA ALA A 224 4.52 -24.33 0.13
C ALA A 224 3.17 -24.05 0.84
N LEU A 225 2.75 -22.79 0.90
CA LEU A 225 1.45 -22.36 1.43
C LEU A 225 0.36 -22.26 0.36
N GLN A 226 0.71 -22.38 -0.92
CA GLN A 226 -0.25 -22.24 -2.02
C GLN A 226 -1.06 -23.54 -2.20
N ILE A 227 -2.37 -23.40 -2.37
CA ILE A 227 -3.26 -24.54 -2.63
C ILE A 227 -2.96 -25.07 -4.04
N PRO A 228 -2.56 -26.35 -4.19
CA PRO A 228 -2.21 -26.90 -5.49
C PRO A 228 -3.45 -27.11 -6.37
N PRO A 229 -3.30 -27.13 -7.70
CA PRO A 229 -4.35 -27.58 -8.61
C PRO A 229 -4.84 -28.98 -8.20
N ASN A 230 -6.16 -29.18 -8.17
CA ASN A 230 -6.80 -30.42 -7.70
C ASN A 230 -6.50 -30.80 -6.24
N GLY A 231 -6.09 -29.84 -5.40
CA GLY A 231 -5.93 -30.06 -3.96
C GLY A 231 -7.24 -30.55 -3.33
N GLY A 232 -7.22 -31.75 -2.73
CA GLY A 232 -8.33 -32.29 -1.93
C GLY A 232 -8.02 -32.38 -0.44
N ARG A 233 -6.76 -32.13 -0.07
CA ARG A 233 -6.23 -32.30 1.28
C ARG A 233 -5.13 -31.27 1.55
N MET A 234 -5.16 -30.68 2.73
CA MET A 234 -4.10 -29.84 3.27
C MET A 234 -3.53 -30.49 4.52
N VAL A 235 -2.21 -30.45 4.67
CA VAL A 235 -1.48 -30.98 5.83
C VAL A 235 -0.90 -29.81 6.59
N PHE A 236 -1.31 -29.63 7.84
CA PHE A 236 -0.90 -28.51 8.70
C PHE A 236 0.26 -28.88 9.64
N GLY A 237 0.89 -30.05 9.46
CA GLY A 237 1.91 -30.58 10.37
C GLY A 237 1.30 -31.37 11.53
N GLU A 238 2.15 -32.10 12.28
CA GLU A 238 1.76 -32.87 13.48
C GLU A 238 0.55 -33.81 13.29
N GLY A 239 0.36 -34.32 12.08
CA GLY A 239 -0.77 -35.20 11.74
C GLY A 239 -2.11 -34.50 11.52
N VAL A 240 -2.19 -33.18 11.68
CA VAL A 240 -3.40 -32.39 11.42
C VAL A 240 -3.61 -32.24 9.92
N GLN A 241 -4.82 -32.58 9.46
CA GLN A 241 -5.19 -32.51 8.06
C GLN A 241 -6.59 -31.93 7.92
N LEU A 242 -6.77 -31.09 6.89
CA LEU A 242 -8.10 -30.71 6.42
C LEU A 242 -8.33 -31.33 5.06
N ILE A 243 -9.41 -32.09 4.94
CA ILE A 243 -9.87 -32.68 3.70
C ILE A 243 -11.13 -31.93 3.30
N SER A 244 -11.12 -31.33 2.11
CA SER A 244 -12.30 -30.69 1.56
C SER A 244 -12.28 -30.80 0.04
N PRO A 245 -13.32 -31.35 -0.58
CA PRO A 245 -13.41 -31.47 -2.04
C PRO A 245 -13.52 -30.10 -2.74
N ARG A 246 -13.81 -29.02 -1.99
CA ARG A 246 -13.85 -27.65 -2.50
C ARG A 246 -12.49 -26.96 -2.53
N LEU A 247 -11.44 -27.54 -1.97
CA LEU A 247 -10.10 -26.92 -1.98
C LEU A 247 -9.58 -26.69 -3.40
N ARG A 248 -9.90 -27.58 -4.33
CA ARG A 248 -9.59 -27.43 -5.75
C ARG A 248 -10.16 -26.14 -6.36
N ASP A 249 -11.28 -25.63 -5.83
CA ASP A 249 -11.92 -24.40 -6.31
C ASP A 249 -11.10 -23.15 -5.92
N PHE A 250 -10.13 -23.31 -5.01
CA PHE A 250 -9.23 -22.26 -4.52
C PHE A 250 -7.78 -22.50 -4.97
N ALA A 251 -7.55 -23.27 -6.03
CA ALA A 251 -6.21 -23.48 -6.57
C ALA A 251 -5.52 -22.14 -6.85
N GLY A 252 -4.27 -22.01 -6.39
CA GLY A 252 -3.49 -20.77 -6.50
C GLY A 252 -3.68 -19.80 -5.33
N ALA A 253 -4.73 -19.93 -4.52
CA ALA A 253 -4.87 -19.14 -3.30
C ALA A 253 -3.88 -19.61 -2.22
N PHE A 254 -3.56 -18.72 -1.27
CA PHE A 254 -2.60 -18.98 -0.21
C PHE A 254 -3.32 -19.31 1.10
N LEU A 255 -2.78 -20.29 1.82
CA LEU A 255 -3.01 -20.43 3.24
C LEU A 255 -2.33 -19.28 3.95
N VAL A 256 -3.05 -18.63 4.85
CA VAL A 256 -2.45 -17.50 5.55
C VAL A 256 -1.51 -17.95 6.66
N GLY A 257 -1.64 -19.18 7.13
CA GLY A 257 -0.81 -19.79 8.16
C GLY A 257 -0.76 -21.31 8.03
N ARG A 258 0.39 -21.95 8.31
CA ARG A 258 0.53 -23.43 8.43
C ARG A 258 -0.36 -24.07 9.51
N PHE A 259 -1.04 -23.29 10.34
CA PHE A 259 -1.94 -23.79 11.40
C PHE A 259 -3.28 -23.03 11.45
N GLN A 260 -3.62 -22.28 10.39
CA GLN A 260 -4.80 -21.42 10.38
C GLN A 260 -5.74 -21.83 9.24
N ALA A 261 -7.03 -22.03 9.57
CA ALA A 261 -8.07 -22.46 8.63
C ALA A 261 -8.74 -21.27 7.91
N TYR A 262 -7.96 -20.31 7.41
CA TYR A 262 -8.46 -19.29 6.50
C TYR A 262 -7.55 -19.13 5.29
N THR A 263 -8.17 -18.78 4.17
CA THR A 263 -7.56 -18.64 2.86
C THR A 263 -7.54 -17.18 2.47
N ARG A 264 -6.41 -16.70 1.92
CA ARG A 264 -6.29 -15.38 1.30
C ARG A 264 -6.00 -15.55 -0.19
N VAL A 265 -6.67 -14.73 -0.99
CA VAL A 265 -6.43 -14.66 -2.43
C VAL A 265 -5.49 -13.48 -2.66
N ASP A 266 -4.23 -13.77 -2.99
CA ASP A 266 -3.24 -12.79 -3.41
C ASP A 266 -2.79 -13.16 -4.84
N GLU A 267 -2.79 -12.20 -5.76
CA GLU A 267 -2.32 -12.40 -7.13
C GLU A 267 -0.80 -12.19 -7.16
N THR A 268 -0.04 -13.25 -7.45
CA THR A 268 1.41 -13.17 -7.67
C THR A 268 1.69 -13.58 -9.11
N GLY A 269 2.04 -12.60 -9.95
CA GLY A 269 2.41 -12.75 -11.35
C GLY A 269 3.86 -12.37 -11.59
#